data_AF-A0A9D1HRZ1-F1
#
_entry.id   AF-A0A9D1HRZ1-F1
#
_cell.length_a   1.000
_cell.length_b   1.000
_cell.length_c   1.000
_cell.angle_alpha   90.00
_cell.angle_beta   90.00
_cell.angle_gamma   90.00
#
_symmetry.space_group_name_H-M   'P 1'
#
loop_
_entity.id
_entity.type
_entity.pdbx_description
1 polymer ?
#
loop_
_entity_poly.entity_id
_entity_poly.type
_entity_poly.pdbx_seq_one_letter_code
_entity_poly.pdbx_strand_id
1 'polypeptide(L)' 'MADEKMNKFEDNLAQLEALVRKLESDVPLDEAIAAFSKGIELTKLCISELKAEKGKLELLVGDLDKITEEFTLEK' A
#
# COMPACT_ATOMS: atom_id res chain seq x y z
N MET A 1 -13.41 8.47 -5.91
CA MET A 1 -11.97 8.83 -5.75
C MET A 1 -11.18 7.75 -4.98
N ALA A 2 -11.81 6.94 -4.12
CA ALA A 2 -11.14 5.79 -3.49
C ALA A 2 -10.75 4.70 -4.51
N ASP A 3 -11.58 4.50 -5.53
CA ASP A 3 -11.40 3.51 -6.59
C ASP A 3 -10.13 3.76 -7.43
N GLU A 4 -9.77 5.03 -7.66
CA GLU A 4 -8.57 5.38 -8.43
C GLU A 4 -7.28 5.06 -7.66
N LYS A 5 -7.28 5.22 -6.34
CA LYS A 5 -6.14 4.86 -5.48
C LYS A 5 -5.99 3.35 -5.35
N MET A 6 -7.12 2.63 -5.25
CA MET A 6 -7.13 1.17 -5.25
C MET A 6 -6.56 0.62 -6.56
N ASN A 7 -6.99 1.16 -7.71
CA ASN A 7 -6.46 0.78 -9.02
C ASN A 7 -4.95 1.07 -9.15
N LYS A 8 -4.46 2.21 -8.62
CA LYS A 8 -3.03 2.53 -8.60
C LYS A 8 -2.22 1.55 -7.75
N PHE A 9 -2.75 1.15 -6.59
CA PHE A 9 -2.12 0.14 -5.75
C PHE A 9 -2.04 -1.22 -6.45
N GLU A 10 -3.14 -1.68 -7.05
CA GLU A 10 -3.18 -2.94 -7.80
C GLU A 10 -2.23 -2.93 -9.01
N ASP A 11 -2.14 -1.80 -9.73
CA ASP A 11 -1.21 -1.63 -10.84
C ASP A 11 0.25 -1.68 -10.38
N ASN A 12 0.58 -0.98 -9.28
CA ASN A 12 1.92 -1.01 -8.67
C ASN A 12 2.30 -2.44 -8.20
N LEU A 13 1.33 -3.18 -7.66
CA LEU A 13 1.51 -4.57 -7.24
C LEU A 13 1.77 -5.48 -8.44
N ALA A 14 0.98 -5.35 -9.51
CA ALA A 14 1.15 -6.12 -10.74
C ALA A 14 2.51 -5.84 -11.41
N GLN A 15 2.97 -4.58 -11.39
CA GLN A 15 4.30 -4.22 -11.89
C GLN A 15 5.42 -4.86 -11.05
N LEU A 16 5.25 -4.94 -9.73
CA LEU A 16 6.21 -5.60 -8.85
C LEU A 16 6.27 -7.11 -9.13
N GLU A 17 5.13 -7.78 -9.30
CA GLU A 17 5.09 -9.20 -9.67
C GLU A 17 5.77 -9.45 -11.03
N ALA A 18 5.55 -8.58 -12.01
CA ALA A 18 6.21 -8.68 -13.31
C ALA A 18 7.74 -8.52 -13.20
N LEU A 19 8.21 -7.61 -12.34
CA LEU A 19 9.65 -7.43 -12.07
C LEU A 19 10.25 -8.66 -11.38
N VAL A 20 9.55 -9.24 -10.40
CA VAL A 20 9.99 -10.47 -9.73
C VAL A 20 10.09 -11.62 -10.73
N ARG A 21 9.08 -11.83 -11.58
CA ARG A 21 9.13 -12.86 -12.64
C ARG A 21 10.27 -12.64 -13.63
N LYS A 22 10.58 -11.37 -13.94
CA LYS A 22 11.72 -11.02 -14.79
C LYS A 22 13.05 -11.37 -14.11
N LEU A 23 13.16 -11.16 -12.80
CA LEU A 23 14.34 -11.51 -12.01
C LEU A 23 14.50 -13.02 -11.76
N GLU A 24 13.42 -13.80 -11.82
CA GLU A 24 13.46 -15.26 -11.77
C GLU A 24 13.95 -15.90 -13.08
N SER A 25 14.03 -15.12 -14.15
CA SER A 25 14.56 -15.54 -15.45
C SER A 25 16.05 -15.20 -15.61
N ASP A 26 16.73 -15.79 -16.59
CA ASP A 26 18.14 -15.49 -16.88
C ASP A 26 18.25 -14.09 -17.51
N VAL A 27 18.52 -13.08 -16.68
CA VAL A 27 18.66 -11.68 -17.07
C VAL A 27 20.07 -11.17 -16.81
N PRO A 28 20.62 -10.30 -17.68
CA PRO A 28 21.95 -9.74 -17.47
C PRO A 28 22.00 -8.92 -16.16
N LEU A 29 23.16 -8.93 -15.52
CA LEU A 29 23.38 -8.32 -14.19
C LEU A 29 22.90 -6.86 -14.12
N ASP A 30 23.15 -6.09 -15.18
CA ASP A 30 22.75 -4.68 -15.24
C ASP A 30 21.22 -4.51 -15.21
N GLU A 31 20.50 -5.36 -15.95
CA GLU A 31 19.04 -5.40 -15.93
C GLU A 31 18.48 -5.92 -14.61
N ALA A 32 19.16 -6.88 -13.98
CA ALA A 32 18.77 -7.38 -12.67
C ALA A 32 18.86 -6.28 -11.60
N ILE A 33 19.95 -5.49 -11.61
CA ILE A 33 20.14 -4.36 -10.70
C ILE A 33 19.06 -3.29 -10.94
N ALA A 34 18.78 -2.95 -12.20
CA ALA A 34 17.74 -1.98 -12.54
C ALA A 34 16.33 -2.45 -12.11
N ALA A 35 16.01 -3.72 -12.36
CA ALA A 35 14.73 -4.32 -11.97
C ALA A 35 14.57 -4.37 -10.45
N PHE A 36 15.63 -4.72 -9.72
CA PHE A 36 15.63 -4.75 -8.26
C PHE A 36 15.46 -3.35 -7.66
N SER A 37 16.17 -2.35 -8.18
CA SER A 37 16.03 -0.95 -7.75
C SER A 37 14.58 -0.47 -7.92
N LYS A 38 13.99 -0.75 -9.09
CA LYS A 38 12.59 -0.41 -9.37
C LYS A 38 11.61 -1.17 -8.47
N GLY A 39 11.90 -2.43 -8.17
CA GLY A 39 11.10 -3.24 -7.24
C GLY A 39 11.10 -2.65 -5.82
N ILE A 40 12.23 -2.15 -5.34
CA ILE A 40 12.32 -1.47 -4.04
C ILE A 40 11.47 -0.19 -4.02
N GLU A 41 11.52 0.63 -5.07
CA GLU A 41 10.72 1.85 -5.15
C GLU A 41 9.22 1.56 -5.15
N LEU A 42 8.77 0.59 -5.96
CA LEU A 42 7.38 0.14 -5.99
C LEU A 42 6.93 -0.41 -4.64
N THR A 43 7.75 -1.21 -3.97
CA THR A 43 7.44 -1.75 -2.63
C THR A 43 7.25 -0.63 -1.61
N LYS A 44 8.11 0.40 -1.64
CA LYS A 44 7.98 1.57 -0.75
C LYS A 44 6.68 2.35 -1.02
N LEU A 45 6.31 2.51 -2.29
CA LEU A 45 5.06 3.17 -2.68
C LEU A 45 3.85 2.40 -2.13
N CYS A 46 3.77 1.09 -2.37
CA CYS A 46 2.69 0.24 -1.86
C CYS A 46 2.55 0.31 -0.34
N ILE A 47 3.67 0.24 0.40
CA ILE A 47 3.67 0.36 1.87
C ILE A 47 3.18 1.74 2.32
N SER A 48 3.59 2.81 1.63
CA SER A 48 3.18 4.18 1.94
C SER A 48 1.67 4.37 1.74
N GLU A 49 1.13 3.85 0.63
CA GLU A 49 -0.30 3.91 0.34
C GLU A 49 -1.12 3.12 1.38
N LEU A 50 -0.71 1.90 1.71
CA LEU A 50 -1.34 1.09 2.76
C LEU A 50 -1.29 1.80 4.13
N LYS A 51 -0.16 2.43 4.46
CA LYS A 51 -0.02 3.16 5.73
C LYS A 51 -0.94 4.39 5.78
N ALA A 52 -1.09 5.10 4.67
CA ALA A 52 -1.98 6.25 4.58
C ALA A 52 -3.45 5.85 4.76
N GLU A 53 -3.88 4.75 4.13
CA GLU A 53 -5.25 4.23 4.29
C GLU A 53 -5.47 3.66 5.71
N LYS A 54 -4.50 2.94 6.27
CA LYS A 54 -4.57 2.47 7.66
C LYS A 54 -4.70 3.64 8.66
N GLY A 55 -3.92 4.70 8.48
CA GLY A 55 -4.00 5.88 9.36
C GLY A 55 -5.36 6.57 9.34
N LYS A 56 -6.02 6.63 8.17
CA LYS A 56 -7.40 7.13 8.08
C LYS A 56 -8.38 6.24 8.83
N LEU A 57 -8.18 4.93 8.76
CA LEU A 57 -9.01 3.94 9.44
C LEU A 57 -8.85 4.05 10.97
N GLU A 58 -7.62 4.24 11.45
CA GLU A 58 -7.35 4.48 12.89
C GLU A 58 -7.98 5.78 13.39
N LEU A 59 -7.98 6.85 12.58
CA LEU A 59 -8.69 8.10 12.92
C LEU A 59 -10.21 7.90 12.97
N LEU A 60 -10.78 7.23 11.97
CA LEU A 60 -12.21 6.91 11.92
C LEU A 60 -12.65 6.07 13.13
N VAL A 61 -11.84 5.08 13.52
CA VAL A 61 -12.12 4.26 14.71
C VAL A 61 -12.03 5.10 15.98
N GLY A 62 -11.03 5.97 16.11
CA GLY A 62 -10.91 6.87 17.27
C GLY A 62 -12.05 7.90 17.36
N ASP A 63 -12.56 8.39 16.24
CA ASP A 63 -13.75 9.25 16.21
C ASP A 63 -15.02 8.46 16.56
N LEU A 64 -15.13 7.21 16.07
CA LEU A 64 -16.24 6.31 16.44
C LEU A 64 -16.25 6.01 17.94
N ASP A 65 -15.08 5.78 18.53
CA ASP A 65 -14.90 5.49 19.96
C ASP A 65 -15.39 6.67 20.83
N LYS A 66 -14.95 7.90 20.50
CA LYS A 66 -15.43 9.14 21.17
C LYS A 66 -16.93 9.33 21.03
N ILE A 67 -17.49 9.07 19.85
CA ILE A 67 -18.92 9.14 19.62
C ILE A 67 -19.63 8.14 20.54
N THR A 68 -19.14 6.90 20.62
CA THR A 68 -19.75 5.87 21.50
C THR A 68 -19.63 6.19 22.99
N GLU A 69 -18.56 6.88 23.42
CA GLU A 69 -18.43 7.38 24.80
C GLU A 69 -19.43 8.52 25.09
N GLU A 70 -19.69 9.42 24.14
CA GLU A 70 -20.75 10.44 24.30
C GLU A 70 -22.16 9.84 24.34
N PHE A 71 -22.39 8.69 23.69
CA PHE A 71 -23.68 7.98 23.72
C PHE A 71 -23.88 7.11 24.98
N THR A 72 -22.84 6.85 25.78
CA THR A 72 -23.02 6.33 27.15
C THR A 72 -23.50 7.44 28.07
N LEU A 73 -24.74 7.89 27.86
CA LEU A 73 -25.48 8.74 28.78
C LEU A 73 -25.48 8.08 30.16
N GLU A 74 -24.88 8.78 31.13
CA GLU A 74 -24.89 8.44 32.55
C GLU A 74 -26.30 8.00 32.99
N LYS A 75 -26.35 6.88 33.70
CA LYS A 75 -27.58 6.30 34.24
C LYS A 75 -28.01 7.00 35.52
#